data_AF-A0A133SGY5-F1
#
_entry.id   AF-A0A133SGY5-F1
#
_cell.length_a   1.000
_cell.length_b   1.000
_cell.length_c   1.000
_cell.angle_alpha   90.00
_cell.angle_beta   90.00
_cell.angle_gamma   90.00
#
_symmetry.space_group_name_H-M   'P 1'
#
loop_
_entity.id
_entity.type
_entity.pdbx_description
1 polymer ?
#
loop_
_entity_poly.entity_id
_entity_poly.type
_entity_poly.pdbx_seq_one_letter_code
_entity_poly.pdbx_strand_id
1 'polypeptide(L)'
;MAGFDKSVFFGHATYDGINGITMELWRGVSSRMWFEAARGFKRRAQRVEVIVPKGPNDPDMLLDAAMAFCPKVFQDVPGYTRMYESLEPRSYLDFDMDEGVPADWAAIRELARPVFRQLTIYEADIRPLQGVHPEYLSKEDVR
;
A
#
# COMPACT_ATOMS: atom_id res chain seq x y z
N MET A 1 -4.25 19.02 7.07
CA MET A 1 -3.39 18.18 7.92
C MET A 1 -3.22 16.85 7.23
N ALA A 2 -2.01 16.29 7.29
CA ALA A 2 -1.73 14.95 6.79
C ALA A 2 -1.99 13.95 7.93
N GLY A 3 -2.65 12.83 7.64
CA GLY A 3 -2.93 11.79 8.63
C GLY A 3 -3.22 10.45 7.98
N PHE A 4 -3.18 9.38 8.76
CA PHE A 4 -3.56 8.05 8.30
C PHE A 4 -5.02 7.79 8.62
N ASP A 5 -5.78 7.36 7.62
CA ASP A 5 -7.21 7.12 7.75
C ASP A 5 -7.60 5.66 7.54
N LYS A 6 -6.71 4.84 6.96
CA LYS A 6 -6.93 3.40 6.79
C LYS A 6 -5.65 2.58 6.94
N SER A 7 -5.84 1.32 7.30
CA SER A 7 -4.82 0.27 7.16
C SER A 7 -5.25 -0.76 6.12
N VAL A 8 -4.30 -1.24 5.33
CA VAL A 8 -4.49 -2.32 4.36
C VAL A 8 -3.59 -3.50 4.76
N PHE A 9 -4.15 -4.70 4.81
CA PHE A 9 -3.44 -5.91 5.23
C PHE A 9 -3.40 -6.95 4.11
N PHE A 10 -2.24 -7.57 3.93
CA PHE A 10 -2.03 -8.72 3.05
C PHE A 10 -1.83 -9.97 3.90
N GLY A 11 -2.74 -10.93 3.80
CA GLY A 11 -2.71 -12.16 4.62
C GLY A 11 -3.57 -13.27 4.02
N HIS A 12 -4.04 -14.17 4.88
CA HIS A 12 -4.92 -15.27 4.50
C HIS A 12 -6.29 -15.15 5.19
N ALA A 13 -7.35 -15.49 4.45
CA ALA A 13 -8.66 -15.70 5.04
C ALA A 13 -8.72 -17.03 5.81
N THR A 14 -9.25 -16.95 7.02
CA THR A 14 -9.59 -18.10 7.85
C THR A 14 -11.01 -17.96 8.38
N TYR A 15 -11.54 -19.01 9.00
CA TYR A 15 -12.90 -18.99 9.57
C TYR A 15 -13.06 -17.90 10.66
N ASP A 16 -12.00 -17.62 11.41
CA ASP A 16 -12.00 -16.67 12.51
C ASP A 16 -11.53 -15.25 12.11
N GLY A 17 -11.37 -15.00 10.80
CA GLY A 17 -10.91 -13.72 10.26
C GLY A 17 -9.54 -13.79 9.61
N ILE A 18 -8.77 -12.71 9.74
CA ILE A 18 -7.44 -12.57 9.11
C ILE A 18 -6.36 -13.31 9.90
N ASN A 19 -5.53 -14.10 9.22
CA ASN A 19 -4.35 -14.72 9.81
C ASN A 19 -3.14 -14.58 8.87
N GLY A 20 -1.93 -14.79 9.42
CA GLY A 20 -0.69 -14.78 8.65
C GLY A 20 -0.44 -13.46 7.94
N ILE A 21 -0.69 -12.33 8.60
CA ILE A 21 -0.45 -10.99 8.02
C ILE A 21 1.03 -10.89 7.65
N THR A 22 1.30 -10.75 6.35
CA THR A 22 2.65 -10.67 5.79
C THR A 22 3.11 -9.24 5.51
N MET A 23 2.14 -8.34 5.37
CA MET A 23 2.34 -6.92 5.15
C MET A 23 1.13 -6.12 5.66
N GLU A 24 1.42 -4.98 6.30
CA GLU A 24 0.44 -3.96 6.65
C GLU A 24 0.92 -2.63 6.07
N LEU A 25 0.02 -1.95 5.36
CA LEU A 25 0.24 -0.62 4.82
C LEU A 25 -0.68 0.37 5.53
N TRP A 26 -0.18 1.56 5.79
CA TRP A 26 -0.99 2.70 6.22
C TRP A 26 -1.28 3.59 5.02
N ARG A 27 -2.56 3.92 4.87
CA ARG A 27 -3.02 4.88 3.88
C ARG A 27 -3.05 6.26 4.50
N GLY A 28 -2.21 7.14 3.98
CA GLY A 28 -2.19 8.53 4.37
C GLY A 28 -3.00 9.38 3.42
N VAL A 29 -3.62 10.44 3.95
CA VAL A 29 -4.37 11.44 3.18
C VAL A 29 -3.99 12.85 3.63
N SER A 30 -3.78 13.72 2.64
CA SER A 30 -3.58 15.16 2.79
C SER A 30 -4.14 15.84 1.54
N SER A 31 -3.37 16.72 0.88
CA SER A 31 -3.66 17.15 -0.50
C SER A 31 -3.61 16.01 -1.52
N ARG A 32 -2.85 14.94 -1.23
CA ARG A 32 -2.74 13.70 -2.01
C ARG A 32 -2.79 12.48 -1.07
N MET A 33 -3.14 11.33 -1.63
CA MET A 33 -3.13 10.04 -0.93
C MET A 33 -1.78 9.36 -1.09
N TRP A 34 -1.32 8.60 -0.09
CA TRP A 34 -0.17 7.71 -0.23
C TRP A 34 -0.34 6.41 0.54
N PHE A 35 0.45 5.39 0.22
CA PHE A 35 0.66 4.23 1.09
C PHE A 35 2.12 4.14 1.54
N GLU A 36 2.31 3.71 2.78
CA GLU A 36 3.61 3.33 3.33
C GLU A 36 3.47 2.06 4.16
N ALA A 37 4.54 1.28 4.28
CA ALA A 37 4.54 0.12 5.16
C ALA A 37 4.49 0.55 6.64
N ALA A 38 3.61 -0.07 7.41
CA ALA A 38 3.56 0.09 8.86
C ALA A 38 4.95 -0.24 9.46
N ARG A 39 5.33 0.47 10.53
CA ARG A 39 6.70 0.43 11.07
C ARG A 39 7.21 -1.00 11.36
N GLY A 40 6.34 -1.89 11.84
CA GLY A 40 6.68 -3.29 12.13
C GLY A 40 6.91 -4.17 10.89
N PHE A 41 6.44 -3.74 9.72
CA PHE A 41 6.55 -4.46 8.46
C PHE A 41 7.62 -3.91 7.51
N LYS A 42 8.24 -2.76 7.84
CA LYS A 42 9.37 -2.20 7.07
C LYS A 42 10.55 -3.18 7.08
N ARG A 43 10.94 -3.69 5.90
CA ARG A 43 12.07 -4.63 5.76
C ARG A 43 13.34 -3.90 5.34
N ARG A 44 14.51 -4.36 5.81
CA ARG A 44 15.82 -3.75 5.43
C ARG A 44 16.08 -3.75 3.92
N ALA A 45 15.63 -4.80 3.21
CA ALA A 45 15.82 -4.95 1.77
C ALA A 45 14.65 -4.40 0.94
N GLN A 46 13.68 -3.75 1.59
CA GLN A 46 12.56 -3.13 0.89
C GLN A 46 13.05 -1.92 0.10
N ARG A 47 12.72 -1.88 -1.20
CA ARG A 47 13.20 -0.82 -2.08
C ARG A 47 12.27 0.38 -2.11
N VAL A 48 10.96 0.19 -1.95
CA VAL A 48 9.98 1.27 -1.98
C VAL A 48 9.61 1.69 -0.56
N GLU A 49 9.72 2.97 -0.24
CA GLU A 49 9.30 3.51 1.06
C GLU A 49 7.86 4.03 1.02
N VAL A 50 7.49 4.70 -0.07
CA VAL A 50 6.18 5.33 -0.26
C VAL A 50 5.72 5.16 -1.70
N ILE A 51 4.40 5.00 -1.87
CA ILE A 51 3.73 5.09 -3.17
C ILE A 51 2.61 6.13 -3.10
N VAL A 52 2.53 7.01 -4.10
CA VAL A 52 1.42 7.94 -4.32
C VAL A 52 0.65 7.44 -5.54
N PRO A 53 -0.57 6.91 -5.37
CA PRO A 53 -1.42 6.54 -6.50
C PRO A 53 -1.83 7.76 -7.33
N LYS A 54 -2.32 7.55 -8.56
CA LYS A 54 -2.90 8.64 -9.41
C LYS A 54 -4.05 9.38 -8.74
N GLY A 55 -4.69 8.73 -7.78
CA GLY A 55 -5.77 9.32 -7.00
C GLY A 55 -6.48 8.28 -6.14
N PRO A 56 -7.43 8.72 -5.30
CA PRO A 56 -8.14 7.86 -4.35
C PRO A 56 -9.04 6.81 -5.02
N ASN A 57 -9.38 7.00 -6.29
CA ASN A 57 -10.25 6.12 -7.09
C ASN A 57 -9.47 5.33 -8.15
N ASP A 58 -8.14 5.36 -8.12
CA ASP A 58 -7.32 4.60 -9.06
C ASP A 58 -7.56 3.09 -8.87
N PRO A 59 -8.09 2.37 -9.87
CA PRO A 59 -8.37 0.94 -9.74
C PRO A 59 -7.12 0.08 -9.53
N ASP A 60 -5.93 0.60 -9.88
CA ASP A 60 -4.67 -0.13 -9.77
C ASP A 60 -3.90 0.17 -8.48
N MET A 61 -4.36 1.11 -7.63
CA MET A 61 -3.60 1.58 -6.47
C MET A 61 -3.14 0.45 -5.53
N LEU A 62 -4.00 -0.55 -5.31
CA LEU A 62 -3.69 -1.68 -4.43
C LEU A 62 -2.77 -2.70 -5.12
N LEU A 63 -2.87 -2.85 -6.44
CA LEU A 63 -1.96 -3.68 -7.22
C LEU A 63 -0.56 -3.07 -7.23
N ASP A 64 -0.46 -1.77 -7.46
CA ASP A 64 0.81 -1.05 -7.41
C ASP A 64 1.43 -1.09 -6.02
N ALA A 65 0.63 -0.90 -4.96
CA ALA A 65 1.09 -1.05 -3.60
C ALA A 65 1.54 -2.51 -3.31
N ALA A 66 0.79 -3.52 -3.74
CA ALA A 66 1.19 -4.91 -3.60
C ALA A 66 2.53 -5.18 -4.30
N MET A 67 2.70 -4.69 -5.54
CA MET A 67 3.95 -4.80 -6.28
C MET A 67 5.10 -4.06 -5.59
N ALA A 68 4.87 -2.92 -4.95
CA ALA A 68 5.91 -2.19 -4.24
C ALA A 68 6.35 -2.85 -2.93
N PHE A 69 5.37 -3.34 -2.16
CA PHE A 69 5.55 -3.74 -0.76
C PHE A 69 5.63 -5.27 -0.56
N CYS A 70 5.12 -6.08 -1.48
CA CYS A 70 5.11 -7.54 -1.39
C CYS A 70 5.94 -8.20 -2.53
N PRO A 71 7.21 -7.83 -2.75
CA PRO A 71 7.91 -8.22 -3.98
C PRO A 71 8.09 -9.73 -4.17
N LYS A 72 8.21 -10.48 -3.08
CA LYS A 72 8.34 -11.94 -3.13
C LYS A 72 7.11 -12.63 -3.74
N VAL A 73 5.93 -12.02 -3.64
CA VAL A 73 4.70 -12.55 -4.26
C VAL A 73 4.79 -12.54 -5.78
N PHE A 74 5.49 -11.57 -6.36
CA PHE A 74 5.55 -11.34 -7.80
C PHE A 74 6.88 -11.81 -8.42
N GLN A 75 7.73 -12.50 -7.68
CA GLN A 75 9.07 -12.90 -8.12
C GLN A 75 9.08 -13.74 -9.42
N ASP A 76 8.00 -14.49 -9.67
CA ASP A 76 7.83 -15.36 -10.84
C ASP A 76 7.15 -14.64 -12.02
N VAL A 77 6.71 -13.38 -11.84
CA VAL A 77 6.17 -12.56 -12.93
C VAL A 77 7.32 -12.17 -13.87
N PRO A 78 7.21 -12.44 -15.19
CA PRO A 78 8.25 -12.12 -16.15
C PRO A 78 8.67 -10.64 -16.08
N GLY A 79 9.98 -10.40 -15.90
CA GLY A 79 10.55 -9.04 -15.82
C GLY A 79 10.40 -8.34 -14.47
N TYR A 80 9.54 -8.82 -13.57
CA TYR A 80 9.25 -8.15 -12.30
C TYR A 80 10.49 -8.00 -11.42
N THR A 81 11.22 -9.09 -11.17
CA THR A 81 12.41 -9.06 -10.29
C THR A 81 13.46 -8.08 -10.80
N ARG A 82 13.73 -8.07 -12.12
CA ARG A 82 14.67 -7.13 -12.73
C ARG A 82 14.21 -5.68 -12.58
N MET A 83 12.94 -5.39 -12.83
CA MET A 83 12.38 -4.04 -12.65
C MET A 83 12.47 -3.61 -11.18
N TYR A 84 12.06 -4.47 -10.25
CA TYR A 84 12.08 -4.15 -8.83
C TYR A 84 13.51 -3.91 -8.33
N GLU A 85 14.47 -4.74 -8.76
CA GLU A 85 15.88 -4.59 -8.39
C GLU A 85 16.55 -3.35 -8.99
N SER A 86 16.01 -2.80 -10.07
CA SER A 86 16.49 -1.54 -10.67
C SER A 86 16.09 -0.29 -9.88
N LEU A 87 15.12 -0.40 -8.96
CA LEU A 87 14.72 0.70 -8.09
C LEU A 87 15.84 1.02 -7.09
N GLU A 88 16.10 2.31 -6.87
CA GLU A 88 16.99 2.75 -5.81
C GLU A 88 16.43 2.34 -4.43
N PRO A 89 17.30 2.04 -3.44
CA PRO A 89 16.83 1.80 -2.07
C PRO A 89 16.06 3.00 -1.53
N ARG A 90 14.91 2.76 -0.88
CA ARG A 90 13.99 3.79 -0.38
C ARG A 90 13.41 4.71 -1.46
N SER A 91 13.16 4.14 -2.64
CA SER A 91 12.44 4.79 -3.72
C SER A 91 11.08 5.31 -3.27
N TYR A 92 10.74 6.49 -3.77
CA TYR A 92 9.43 7.12 -3.71
C TYR A 92 8.81 7.00 -5.10
N LEU A 93 7.63 6.36 -5.20
CA LEU A 93 6.95 6.14 -6.47
C LEU A 93 5.70 7.03 -6.53
N ASP A 94 5.72 8.04 -7.39
CA ASP A 94 4.61 8.98 -7.57
C ASP A 94 3.91 8.74 -8.92
N PHE A 95 2.79 8.05 -8.90
CA PHE A 95 2.01 7.77 -10.11
C PHE A 95 1.13 8.96 -10.55
N ASP A 96 0.84 9.89 -9.63
CA ASP A 96 0.11 11.13 -9.93
C ASP A 96 0.99 12.06 -10.77
N MET A 97 2.28 12.15 -10.43
CA MET A 97 3.26 13.00 -11.11
C MET A 97 4.17 12.26 -12.11
N ASP A 98 4.06 10.93 -12.20
CA ASP A 98 4.94 10.05 -12.98
C ASP A 98 6.43 10.15 -12.58
N GLU A 99 6.70 10.35 -11.28
CA GLU A 99 8.05 10.50 -10.73
C GLU A 99 8.52 9.22 -10.03
N GLY A 100 9.74 8.77 -10.35
CA GLY A 100 10.34 7.58 -9.76
C GLY A 100 9.74 6.25 -10.24
N VAL A 101 8.69 6.28 -11.06
CA VAL A 101 8.03 5.10 -11.62
C VAL A 101 8.86 4.53 -12.79
N PRO A 102 9.29 3.26 -12.77
CA PRO A 102 9.99 2.63 -13.89
C PRO A 102 9.13 2.57 -15.15
N ALA A 103 9.74 2.78 -16.31
CA ALA A 103 9.04 2.75 -17.61
C ALA A 103 8.30 1.42 -17.88
N ASP A 104 8.86 0.29 -17.43
CA ASP A 104 8.29 -1.03 -17.63
C ASP A 104 7.16 -1.36 -16.63
N TRP A 105 6.89 -0.49 -15.64
CA TRP A 105 5.95 -0.78 -14.55
C TRP A 105 4.55 -1.08 -15.06
N ALA A 106 4.04 -0.29 -16.01
CA ALA A 106 2.70 -0.49 -16.58
C ALA A 106 2.57 -1.84 -17.30
N ALA A 107 3.61 -2.26 -18.03
CA ALA A 107 3.62 -3.56 -18.70
C ALA A 107 3.66 -4.71 -17.69
N ILE A 108 4.50 -4.59 -16.66
CA ILE A 108 4.64 -5.59 -15.60
C ILE A 108 3.36 -5.68 -14.73
N ARG A 109 2.68 -4.55 -14.50
CA ARG A 109 1.39 -4.50 -13.80
C ARG A 109 0.36 -5.42 -14.43
N GLU A 110 0.23 -5.39 -15.75
CA GLU A 110 -0.71 -6.26 -16.46
C GLU A 110 -0.36 -7.75 -16.32
N LEU A 111 0.94 -8.08 -16.32
CA LEU A 111 1.42 -9.44 -16.06
C LEU A 111 1.22 -9.88 -14.60
N ALA A 112 1.28 -8.94 -13.65
CA ALA A 112 1.10 -9.18 -12.22
C ALA A 112 -0.37 -9.34 -11.81
N ARG A 113 -1.31 -8.82 -12.61
CA ARG A 113 -2.76 -8.81 -12.30
C ARG A 113 -3.33 -10.20 -11.96
N PRO A 114 -2.98 -11.32 -12.64
CA PRO A 114 -3.44 -12.65 -12.27
C PRO A 114 -2.92 -13.11 -10.89
N VAL A 115 -1.69 -12.78 -10.54
CA VAL A 115 -1.10 -13.11 -9.22
C VAL A 115 -1.80 -12.29 -8.13
N PHE A 116 -2.02 -11.00 -8.38
CA PHE A 116 -2.71 -10.10 -7.45
C PHE A 116 -4.13 -10.56 -7.11
N ARG A 117 -4.89 -11.08 -8.09
CA ARG A 117 -6.25 -11.62 -7.86
C ARG A 117 -6.28 -12.81 -6.89
N GLN A 118 -5.16 -13.47 -6.63
CA GLN A 118 -5.07 -14.58 -5.68
C GLN A 118 -4.79 -14.09 -4.25
N LEU A 119 -4.44 -12.81 -4.08
CA LEU A 119 -4.16 -12.25 -2.76
C LEU A 119 -5.46 -11.98 -2.00
N THR A 120 -5.45 -12.32 -0.72
CA THR A 120 -6.49 -11.85 0.20
C THR A 120 -6.04 -10.53 0.82
N ILE A 121 -6.80 -9.48 0.55
CA ILE A 121 -6.50 -8.12 0.98
C ILE A 121 -7.65 -7.64 1.87
N TYR A 122 -7.29 -7.10 3.03
CA TYR A 122 -8.24 -6.52 3.97
C TYR A 122 -8.00 -5.04 4.12
N GLU A 123 -9.05 -4.30 4.43
CA GLU A 123 -8.99 -2.89 4.75
C GLU A 123 -9.64 -2.68 6.12
N ALA A 124 -9.08 -1.77 6.92
CA ALA A 124 -9.66 -1.29 8.15
C ALA A 124 -9.63 0.23 8.20
N ASP A 125 -10.73 0.84 8.63
CA ASP A 125 -10.78 2.27 8.93
C ASP A 125 -10.05 2.56 10.24
N ILE A 126 -9.18 3.56 10.22
CA ILE A 126 -8.53 4.08 11.43
C ILE A 126 -9.46 5.13 12.03
N ARG A 127 -10.00 4.84 13.21
CA ARG A 127 -10.86 5.76 13.95
C ARG A 127 -10.30 5.98 15.35
N PRO A 128 -10.39 7.21 15.87
CA PRO A 128 -9.99 7.46 17.23
C PRO A 128 -10.91 6.74 18.22
N LEU A 129 -10.31 6.17 19.26
CA LEU A 129 -11.06 5.56 20.38
C LEU A 129 -10.93 6.34 21.69
N GLN A 130 -9.79 7.02 21.90
CA GLN A 130 -9.53 7.80 23.11
C GLN A 130 -8.45 8.86 22.84
N GLY A 131 -8.37 9.87 23.71
CA GLY A 131 -7.28 10.86 23.71
C GLY A 131 -7.34 11.90 22.58
N VAL A 132 -8.47 12.01 21.88
CA VAL A 132 -8.65 13.06 20.88
C VAL A 132 -9.07 14.36 21.56
N HIS A 133 -8.32 15.42 21.27
CA HIS A 133 -8.70 16.75 21.75
C HIS A 133 -10.05 17.16 21.15
N PRO A 134 -10.98 17.76 21.92
CA PRO A 134 -12.33 18.08 21.44
C PRO A 134 -12.40 18.90 20.15
N GLU A 135 -11.35 19.67 19.83
CA GLU A 135 -11.26 20.45 18.58
C GLU A 135 -11.15 19.59 17.30
N TYR A 136 -10.82 18.30 17.44
CA TYR A 136 -10.68 17.36 16.32
C TYR A 136 -11.79 16.31 16.25
N LEU A 137 -12.77 16.35 17.15
CA LEU A 137 -13.94 15.48 17.11
C LEU A 137 -15.00 16.12 16.21
N SER A 138 -15.52 15.36 15.23
CA SER A 138 -16.73 15.77 14.53
C SER A 138 -17.95 15.59 15.45
N LYS A 139 -19.08 16.23 15.13
CA LYS A 139 -20.33 16.07 15.90
C LYS A 139 -20.85 14.62 15.93
N GLU A 140 -20.38 13.78 15.01
CA GLU A 140 -20.76 12.37 14.90
C GLU A 140 -19.86 11.45 15.75
N ASP A 141 -18.66 11.90 16.14
CA ASP A 141 -17.69 11.13 16.95
C ASP A 141 -17.99 11.18 18.46
N VAL A 142 -18.96 11.99 18.88
CA VAL A 142 -19.41 12.12 20.27
C VAL A 142 -20.70 11.31 20.44
N ARG A 143 -20.59 10.00 20.67
CA ARG A 143 -21.69 9.14 21.10
C ARG A 143 -21.25 8.16 22.17
#